data_AF-A0A7J3IFJ3-F1
#
_entry.id   AF-A0A7J3IFJ3-F1
#
_cell.length_a   1.000
_cell.length_b   1.000
_cell.length_c   1.000
_cell.angle_alpha   90.00
_cell.angle_beta   90.00
_cell.angle_gamma   90.00
#
_symmetry.space_group_name_H-M   'P 1'
#
loop_
_entity.id
_entity.type
_entity.pdbx_description
1 polymer ?
#
loop_
_entity_poly.entity_id
_entity_poly.type
_entity_poly.pdbx_seq_one_letter_code
_entity_poly.pdbx_strand_id
1 'polypeptide(L)'
;MEKKIALTHLVDLLEKKRKIAANLEDILSVDSKRTALNDHHSRRKPRPCGMTIHTGVGCSYLCAYCYIYDMGFTAVPKPYPLKPEEIVYALTQNPYIVPERTLAAYGSVTEPFLPETVHR
;
A
#
# COMPACT_ATOMS: atom_id res chain seq x y z
N MET A 1 -29.84 -18.06 6.27
CA MET A 1 -29.65 -17.67 4.84
C MET A 1 -28.60 -16.57 4.70
N GLU A 2 -28.67 -15.51 5.50
CA GLU A 2 -27.68 -14.40 5.52
C GLU A 2 -26.22 -14.83 5.73
N LYS A 3 -25.93 -15.74 6.67
CA LYS A 3 -24.57 -16.25 6.89
C LYS A 3 -23.97 -16.94 5.66
N LYS A 4 -24.81 -17.58 4.83
CA LYS A 4 -24.37 -18.27 3.60
C LYS A 4 -23.98 -17.25 2.53
N ILE A 5 -24.77 -16.19 2.37
CA ILE A 5 -24.50 -15.06 1.46
C ILE A 5 -23.22 -14.32 1.87
N ALA A 6 -23.05 -14.05 3.17
CA ALA A 6 -21.85 -13.38 3.70
C ALA A 6 -20.57 -14.21 3.47
N LEU A 7 -20.65 -15.54 3.61
CA LEU A 7 -19.53 -16.44 3.35
C LEU A 7 -19.16 -16.47 1.87
N THR A 8 -20.15 -16.54 0.97
CA THR A 8 -19.92 -16.47 -0.48
C THR A 8 -19.21 -15.17 -0.86
N HIS A 9 -19.68 -14.03 -0.34
CA HIS A 9 -19.05 -12.73 -0.59
C HIS A 9 -17.60 -12.66 -0.11
N LEU A 10 -17.27 -13.25 1.05
CA LEU A 10 -15.88 -13.25 1.53
C LEU A 10 -14.97 -14.08 0.61
N VAL A 11 -15.46 -15.23 0.13
CA VAL A 11 -14.73 -16.06 -0.83
C VAL A 11 -14.49 -15.29 -2.12
N ASP A 12 -15.50 -14.57 -2.64
CA ASP A 12 -15.37 -13.76 -3.85
C ASP A 12 -14.27 -12.69 -3.74
N LEU A 13 -14.14 -12.03 -2.58
CA LEU A 13 -13.08 -11.06 -2.33
C LEU A 13 -11.69 -11.70 -2.27
N LEU A 14 -11.57 -12.91 -1.73
CA LEU A 14 -10.31 -13.65 -1.70
C LEU A 14 -9.92 -14.15 -3.09
N GLU A 15 -10.87 -14.61 -3.90
CA GLU A 15 -10.64 -14.96 -5.29
C GLU A 15 -10.25 -13.73 -6.12
N LYS A 16 -10.89 -12.57 -5.86
CA LYS A 16 -10.48 -11.30 -6.47
C LYS A 16 -9.03 -10.95 -6.13
N LYS A 17 -8.62 -11.10 -4.88
CA LYS A 17 -7.23 -10.88 -4.44
C LYS A 17 -6.25 -11.80 -5.18
N ARG A 18 -6.58 -13.10 -5.30
CA ARG A 18 -5.79 -14.08 -6.06
C ARG A 18 -5.68 -13.72 -7.52
N LYS A 19 -6.77 -13.30 -8.16
CA LYS A 19 -6.77 -12.88 -9.56
C LYS A 19 -5.90 -11.65 -9.80
N ILE A 20 -5.95 -10.66 -8.92
CA ILE A 20 -5.06 -9.49 -8.99
C ILE A 20 -3.59 -9.92 -8.85
N ALA A 21 -3.29 -10.83 -7.91
CA ALA A 21 -1.94 -11.35 -7.73
C ALA A 21 -1.42 -12.05 -8.99
N ALA A 22 -2.21 -12.97 -9.57
CA ALA A 22 -1.84 -13.68 -10.79
C ALA A 22 -1.56 -12.73 -11.98
N ASN A 23 -2.44 -11.74 -12.20
CA ASN A 23 -2.23 -10.74 -13.25
C ASN A 23 -0.93 -9.95 -13.05
N LEU A 24 -0.57 -9.64 -11.80
CA LEU A 24 0.68 -8.94 -11.48
C LEU A 24 1.90 -9.85 -11.63
N GLU A 25 1.76 -11.15 -11.36
CA GLU A 25 2.84 -12.12 -11.53
C GLU A 25 3.28 -12.27 -12.99
N ASP A 26 2.35 -12.09 -13.92
CA ASP A 26 2.59 -12.16 -15.37
C ASP A 26 3.33 -10.92 -15.91
N ILE A 27 3.12 -9.74 -15.31
CA ILE A 27 3.75 -8.48 -15.78
C ILE A 27 5.05 -8.14 -15.03
N LEU A 28 5.18 -8.57 -13.77
CA LEU A 28 6.33 -8.24 -12.93
C LEU A 28 7.50 -9.18 -13.20
N SER A 29 8.69 -8.59 -13.35
CA SER A 29 9.93 -9.36 -13.38
C SER A 29 10.17 -10.11 -12.07
N VAL A 30 11.02 -11.14 -12.11
CA VAL A 30 11.40 -11.91 -10.91
C VAL A 30 11.98 -10.99 -9.83
N ASP A 31 12.80 -10.01 -10.22
CA ASP A 31 13.37 -9.04 -9.28
C ASP A 31 12.30 -8.13 -8.67
N SER A 32 11.33 -7.66 -9.47
CA SER A 32 10.26 -6.80 -8.98
C SER A 32 9.37 -7.55 -7.98
N LYS A 33 9.05 -8.82 -8.27
CA LYS A 33 8.32 -9.71 -7.35
C LYS A 33 9.08 -9.90 -6.04
N ARG A 34 10.39 -10.15 -6.11
CA ARG A 34 11.26 -10.30 -4.93
C ARG A 34 11.32 -9.02 -4.09
N THR A 35 11.47 -7.86 -4.73
CA THR A 35 11.45 -6.55 -4.06
C THR A 35 10.13 -6.32 -3.32
N ALA A 36 9.00 -6.54 -4.00
CA ALA A 36 7.67 -6.41 -3.42
C ALA A 36 7.42 -7.36 -2.23
N LEU A 37 7.84 -8.63 -2.33
CA LEU A 37 7.69 -9.61 -1.24
C LEU A 37 8.51 -9.24 0.00
N ASN A 38 9.68 -8.64 -0.19
CA ASN A 38 10.55 -8.21 0.92
C ASN A 38 10.05 -6.93 1.60
N ASP A 39 9.23 -6.13 0.91
CA ASP A 39 8.67 -4.90 1.42
C ASP A 39 7.72 -5.14 2.62
N HIS A 40 7.64 -4.16 3.51
CA HIS A 40 6.84 -4.28 4.73
C HIS A 40 5.32 -4.37 4.44
N HIS A 41 4.85 -3.81 3.32
CA HIS A 41 3.44 -3.89 2.90
C HIS A 41 3.00 -5.34 2.66
N SER A 42 3.92 -6.29 2.43
CA SER A 42 3.60 -7.71 2.23
C SER A 42 3.24 -8.46 3.51
N ARG A 43 3.49 -7.88 4.70
CA ARG A 43 3.33 -8.62 5.97
C ARG A 43 2.78 -7.81 7.14
N ARG A 44 2.86 -6.47 7.11
CA ARG A 44 2.46 -5.66 8.28
C ARG A 44 0.95 -5.75 8.53
N LYS A 45 0.54 -5.63 9.78
CA LYS A 45 -0.86 -5.46 10.16
C LYS A 45 -1.33 -4.02 9.89
N PRO A 46 -2.57 -3.80 9.42
CA PRO A 46 -3.21 -2.50 9.41
C PRO A 46 -3.19 -1.82 10.78
N ARG A 47 -3.11 -0.49 10.79
CA ARG A 47 -3.36 0.33 11.98
C ARG A 47 -4.88 0.58 12.12
N PRO A 48 -5.36 1.18 13.22
CA PRO A 48 -6.78 1.52 13.34
C PRO A 48 -7.33 2.36 12.17
N CYS A 49 -6.48 3.20 11.56
CA CYS A 49 -6.83 3.98 10.37
C CYS A 49 -6.78 3.20 9.04
N GLY A 50 -6.41 1.91 9.05
CA GLY A 50 -6.26 1.07 7.87
C GLY A 50 -4.83 0.67 7.55
N MET A 51 -4.62 0.13 6.35
CA MET A 51 -3.30 -0.14 5.81
C MET A 51 -2.66 1.17 5.39
N THR A 52 -1.59 1.57 6.05
CA THR A 52 -0.81 2.74 5.61
C THR A 52 -0.05 2.39 4.34
N ILE A 53 -0.31 3.13 3.27
CA ILE A 53 0.37 2.98 1.98
C ILE A 53 1.19 4.24 1.75
N HIS A 54 2.49 4.05 1.51
CA HIS A 54 3.44 5.14 1.33
C HIS A 54 3.68 5.40 -0.16
N THR A 55 3.39 6.61 -0.62
CA THR A 55 3.78 7.09 -1.97
C THR A 55 5.18 7.71 -1.96
N GLY A 56 5.64 8.11 -0.77
CA GLY A 56 6.94 8.74 -0.54
C GLY A 56 7.22 8.95 0.94
N VAL A 57 8.33 9.64 1.22
CA VAL A 57 8.77 10.08 2.55
C VAL A 57 9.25 11.52 2.48
N GLY A 58 8.99 12.30 3.53
CA GLY A 58 9.27 13.74 3.55
C GLY A 58 8.20 14.57 2.82
N CYS A 59 8.21 15.88 3.04
CA CYS A 59 7.24 16.81 2.45
C CYS A 59 7.84 18.21 2.33
N SER A 60 7.62 18.90 1.21
CA SER A 60 8.15 20.23 0.93
C SER A 60 7.32 21.38 1.51
N TYR A 61 6.12 21.12 2.03
CA TYR A 61 5.18 22.18 2.43
C TYR A 61 5.47 22.82 3.80
N LEU A 62 6.23 22.16 4.67
CA LEU A 62 6.66 22.72 5.97
C LEU A 62 5.50 23.29 6.81
N CYS A 63 4.34 22.62 6.80
CA CYS A 63 3.17 23.10 7.55
C CYS A 63 3.53 23.21 9.05
N ALA A 64 3.17 24.32 9.68
CA ALA A 64 3.55 24.64 11.06
C ALA A 64 3.11 23.60 12.11
N TYR A 65 2.14 22.74 11.79
CA TYR A 65 1.60 21.70 12.65
C TYR A 65 2.05 20.28 12.26
N CYS A 66 2.91 20.12 11.25
CA CYS A 66 3.23 18.81 10.70
C CYS A 66 4.30 18.08 11.54
N TYR A 67 3.92 16.93 12.09
CA TYR A 67 4.75 16.14 13.00
C TYR A 67 5.89 15.38 12.32
N ILE A 68 5.89 15.23 10.99
CA ILE A 68 6.85 14.34 10.31
C ILE A 68 8.29 14.85 10.44
N TYR A 69 8.47 16.16 10.61
CA TYR A 69 9.80 16.76 10.79
C TYR A 69 10.36 16.45 12.18
N ASP A 70 9.51 16.41 13.21
CA ASP A 70 9.88 15.95 14.55
C ASP A 70 10.24 14.46 14.59
N MET A 71 9.73 13.67 13.63
CA MET A 71 10.12 12.28 13.42
C MET A 71 11.44 12.11 12.66
N GLY A 72 12.06 13.20 12.20
CA GLY A 72 13.32 13.19 11.45
C GLY A 72 13.17 13.06 9.93
N PHE A 73 11.95 13.16 9.38
CA PHE A 73 11.79 13.31 7.93
C PHE A 73 12.19 14.72 7.48
N THR A 74 12.63 14.85 6.23
CA THR A 74 13.16 16.12 5.71
C THR A 74 12.15 16.86 4.84
N ALA A 75 12.47 18.13 4.55
CA ALA A 75 11.72 18.96 3.60
C ALA A 75 11.91 18.54 2.13
N VAL A 76 12.78 17.55 1.87
CA VAL A 76 13.08 17.06 0.52
C VAL A 76 12.33 15.74 0.32
N PRO A 77 11.15 15.77 -0.34
CA PRO A 77 10.36 14.57 -0.56
C PRO A 77 11.13 13.58 -1.43
N LYS A 78 11.01 12.29 -1.08
CA LYS A 78 11.56 11.18 -1.86
C LYS A 78 10.45 10.21 -2.18
N PRO A 79 10.32 9.75 -3.43
CA PRO A 79 9.35 8.72 -3.78
C PRO A 79 9.63 7.43 -3.02
N TYR A 80 8.57 6.66 -2.75
CA TYR A 80 8.69 5.34 -2.14
C TYR A 80 9.49 4.41 -3.08
N PRO A 81 10.37 3.53 -2.56
CA PRO A 81 11.28 2.76 -3.41
C PRO A 81 10.57 1.76 -4.35
N LEU A 82 9.36 1.32 -4.02
CA LEU A 82 8.57 0.44 -4.87
C LEU A 82 7.79 1.23 -5.93
N LYS A 83 7.65 0.62 -7.11
CA LYS A 83 6.72 1.04 -8.16
C LYS A 83 5.27 0.75 -7.75
N PRO A 84 4.26 1.42 -8.36
CA PRO A 84 2.86 1.19 -8.03
C PRO A 84 2.45 -0.29 -8.11
N GLU A 85 2.86 -1.01 -9.15
CA GLU A 85 2.53 -2.42 -9.35
C GLU A 85 3.19 -3.31 -8.29
N GLU A 86 4.40 -2.97 -7.86
CA GLU A 86 5.10 -3.66 -6.77
C GLU A 86 4.40 -3.45 -5.43
N ILE A 87 3.88 -2.25 -5.15
CA ILE A 87 3.09 -1.97 -3.96
C ILE A 87 1.79 -2.81 -3.98
N VAL A 88 1.07 -2.80 -5.11
CA VAL A 88 -0.17 -3.58 -5.23
C VAL A 88 0.14 -5.07 -5.06
N TYR A 89 1.21 -5.58 -5.68
CA TYR A 89 1.61 -6.97 -5.52
C TYR A 89 2.01 -7.30 -4.08
N ALA A 90 2.76 -6.43 -3.39
CA ALA A 90 3.03 -6.63 -1.97
C ALA A 90 1.73 -6.73 -1.16
N LEU A 91 0.74 -5.86 -1.41
CA LEU A 91 -0.55 -5.88 -0.72
C LEU A 91 -1.37 -7.14 -1.02
N THR A 92 -1.29 -7.71 -2.23
CA THR A 92 -1.97 -9.00 -2.52
C THR A 92 -1.34 -10.18 -1.79
N GLN A 93 -0.08 -10.07 -1.35
CA GLN A 93 0.58 -11.12 -0.57
C GLN A 93 0.34 -10.97 0.95
N ASN A 94 -0.15 -9.81 1.39
CA ASN A 94 -0.36 -9.53 2.80
C ASN A 94 -1.62 -10.22 3.36
N PRO A 95 -1.52 -11.09 4.39
CA PRO A 95 -2.67 -11.86 4.89
C PRO A 95 -3.78 -11.01 5.52
N TYR A 96 -3.50 -9.76 5.89
CA TYR A 96 -4.47 -8.85 6.50
C TYR A 96 -5.25 -7.99 5.49
N ILE A 97 -4.87 -8.04 4.20
CA ILE A 97 -5.54 -7.28 3.15
C ILE A 97 -6.71 -8.08 2.59
N VAL A 98 -7.88 -7.47 2.61
CA VAL A 98 -9.09 -7.92 1.93
C VAL A 98 -9.50 -6.81 0.96
N PRO A 99 -9.47 -7.04 -0.37
CA PRO A 99 -9.88 -6.04 -1.34
C PRO A 99 -11.26 -5.48 -1.02
N GLU A 100 -11.45 -4.17 -1.25
CA GLU A 100 -12.71 -3.44 -1.02
C GLU A 100 -13.23 -3.40 0.43
N ARG A 101 -12.46 -3.93 1.39
CA ARG A 101 -12.82 -3.97 2.81
C ARG A 101 -11.72 -3.40 3.69
N THR A 102 -10.46 -3.63 3.35
CA THR A 102 -9.35 -2.98 4.06
C THR A 102 -9.23 -1.52 3.61
N LEU A 103 -9.37 -0.59 4.57
CA LEU A 103 -9.15 0.84 4.33
C LEU A 103 -7.67 1.10 3.99
N ALA A 104 -7.44 1.99 3.03
CA ALA A 104 -6.11 2.47 2.67
C ALA A 104 -5.90 3.87 3.26
N ALA A 105 -4.85 4.03 4.06
CA ALA A 105 -4.46 5.30 4.65
C ALA A 105 -3.21 5.83 3.94
N TYR A 106 -3.33 7.00 3.34
CA TYR A 106 -2.23 7.71 2.69
C TYR A 106 -1.82 8.93 3.54
N GLY A 107 -0.69 9.54 3.23
CA GLY A 107 -0.32 10.82 3.84
C GLY A 107 0.28 10.75 5.25
N SER A 108 0.76 9.58 5.68
CA SER A 108 1.33 9.43 7.03
C SER A 108 2.70 10.08 7.22
N VAL A 109 3.56 10.07 6.19
CA VAL A 109 4.95 10.58 6.29
C VAL A 109 5.35 11.39 5.05
N THR A 110 4.37 11.78 4.24
CA THR A 110 4.53 12.56 3.01
C THR A 110 3.20 13.16 2.60
N GLU A 111 3.17 14.20 1.76
CA GLU A 111 1.95 14.62 1.07
C GLU A 111 1.81 13.76 -0.20
N PRO A 112 0.76 12.91 -0.33
CA PRO A 112 0.72 11.88 -1.36
C PRO A 112 0.63 12.42 -2.79
N PHE A 113 0.17 13.65 -2.97
CA PHE A 113 0.00 14.27 -4.29
C PHE A 113 1.16 15.19 -4.71
N LEU A 114 2.31 15.09 -4.03
CA LEU A 114 3.51 15.80 -4.47
C LEU A 114 3.94 15.35 -5.89
N PRO A 115 4.41 16.27 -6.75
CA PRO A 115 4.91 15.93 -8.09
C PRO A 115 5.98 14.83 -8.07
N GLU A 116 6.82 14.81 -7.04
CA GLU A 116 7.90 13.84 -6.85
C GLU A 116 7.40 12.42 -6.51
N THR A 117 6.16 12.28 -6.05
CA THR A 117 5.59 11.01 -5.58
C THR A 117 4.44 10.48 -6.45
N VAL A 118 3.79 11.32 -7.26
CA VAL A 118 2.55 10.98 -7.98
C VAL A 118 2.76 10.35 -9.37
N HIS A 119 3.92 10.53 -10.01
CA HIS A 119 4.15 10.13 -11.41
C HIS A 119 5.13 8.96 -11.58
N ARG A 120 5.15 8.00 -10.65
CA ARG A 120 6.05 6.84 -10.71
C ARG A 120 5.44 5.61 -11.33
#